data_AF-A0A7C7ZR67-F1
#
_entry.id   AF-A0A7C7ZR67-F1
#
_cell.length_a   1.000
_cell.length_b   1.000
_cell.length_c   1.000
_cell.angle_alpha   90.00
_cell.angle_beta   90.00
_cell.angle_gamma   90.00
#
_symmetry.space_group_name_H-M   'P 1'
#
loop_
_entity.id
_entity.type
_entity.pdbx_description
1 polymer ?
#
loop_
_entity_poly.entity_id
_entity_poly.type
_entity_poly.pdbx_seq_one_letter_code
_entity_poly.pdbx_strand_id
1 'polypeptide(L)'
;SDELHKDLAKIDEKSAKRIHPNDSQRVTRALEVFDLSGKTLSELQGNKKSSITYPIKKIILMPQRNDLHQRIESRFLSMMDNGFLAEVERLKQNPNLNEDLPSMRCVGYRQAWQYLNGEIDKPNMVEKSIIATRQLCKHQSTWLKNEKDALILSSTNVLEAIKFIQGSLKT
;
A
#
# COMPACT_ATOMS: atom_id res chain seq x y z
N SER A 1 -17.05 -9.67 -12.18
CA SER A 1 -16.01 -10.28 -11.32
C SER A 1 -16.27 -11.76 -11.12
N ASP A 2 -17.50 -12.14 -10.77
CA ASP A 2 -17.87 -13.54 -10.50
C ASP A 2 -17.71 -14.49 -11.69
N GLU A 3 -17.96 -14.05 -12.92
CA GLU A 3 -17.71 -14.88 -14.12
C GLU A 3 -16.22 -15.18 -14.31
N LEU A 4 -15.36 -14.16 -14.23
CA LEU A 4 -13.90 -14.35 -14.28
C LEU A 4 -13.39 -15.23 -13.13
N HIS A 5 -14.01 -15.13 -11.94
CA HIS A 5 -13.67 -16.01 -10.83
C HIS A 5 -14.06 -17.48 -11.10
N LYS A 6 -15.21 -17.72 -11.73
CA LYS A 6 -15.60 -19.06 -12.19
C LYS A 6 -14.62 -19.59 -13.24
N ASP A 7 -14.16 -18.75 -14.16
CA ASP A 7 -13.16 -19.15 -15.15
C ASP A 7 -11.82 -19.47 -14.48
N LEU A 8 -11.41 -18.68 -13.49
CA LEU A 8 -10.24 -18.99 -12.66
C LEU A 8 -10.40 -20.33 -11.94
N ALA A 9 -11.60 -20.67 -11.44
CA ALA A 9 -11.85 -21.93 -10.76
C ALA A 9 -11.73 -23.15 -11.69
N LYS A 10 -11.98 -23.00 -12.99
CA LYS A 10 -11.80 -24.06 -13.98
C LYS A 10 -10.33 -24.37 -14.25
N ILE A 11 -9.47 -23.35 -14.19
CA ILE A 11 -8.03 -23.48 -14.52
C ILE A 11 -7.13 -23.67 -13.30
N ASP A 12 -7.45 -23.04 -12.16
CA ASP A 12 -6.64 -23.00 -10.94
C ASP A 12 -7.55 -22.93 -9.70
N GLU A 13 -8.18 -24.07 -9.38
CA GLU A 13 -9.08 -24.22 -8.22
C GLU A 13 -8.43 -23.75 -6.91
N LYS A 14 -7.12 -23.99 -6.75
CA LYS A 14 -6.37 -23.60 -5.55
C LYS A 14 -6.26 -22.09 -5.41
N SER A 15 -5.99 -21.37 -6.50
CA SER A 15 -6.01 -19.90 -6.47
C SER A 15 -7.44 -19.36 -6.31
N ALA A 16 -8.44 -19.95 -6.96
CA ALA A 16 -9.84 -19.54 -6.86
C ALA A 16 -10.40 -19.66 -5.42
N LYS A 17 -10.04 -20.72 -4.70
CA LYS A 17 -10.41 -20.90 -3.27
C LYS A 17 -9.81 -19.82 -2.36
N ARG A 18 -8.65 -19.27 -2.72
CA ARG A 18 -7.91 -18.29 -1.91
C ARG A 18 -8.25 -16.84 -2.26
N ILE A 19 -8.53 -16.56 -3.53
CA ILE A 19 -8.83 -15.22 -4.02
C ILE A 19 -10.34 -15.01 -3.95
N HIS A 20 -10.77 -13.99 -3.21
CA HIS A 20 -12.19 -13.66 -3.12
C HIS A 20 -12.71 -13.16 -4.48
N PRO A 21 -13.94 -13.50 -4.91
CA PRO A 21 -14.49 -13.06 -6.22
C PRO A 21 -14.47 -11.55 -6.44
N ASN A 22 -14.63 -10.76 -5.38
CA ASN A 22 -14.58 -9.30 -5.42
C ASN A 22 -13.16 -8.71 -5.57
N ASP A 23 -12.10 -9.51 -5.48
CA ASP A 23 -10.72 -9.08 -5.71
C ASP A 23 -10.37 -9.19 -7.20
N SER A 24 -10.99 -8.31 -8.00
CA SER A 24 -10.86 -8.32 -9.46
C SER A 24 -9.41 -8.25 -9.92
N GLN A 25 -8.55 -7.48 -9.23
CA GLN A 25 -7.14 -7.37 -9.57
C GLN A 25 -6.42 -8.72 -9.45
N ARG A 26 -6.63 -9.47 -8.36
CA ARG A 26 -6.00 -10.78 -8.18
C ARG A 26 -6.59 -11.84 -9.09
N VAL A 27 -7.90 -11.80 -9.35
CA VAL A 27 -8.55 -12.71 -10.31
C VAL A 27 -7.97 -12.51 -11.71
N THR A 28 -7.98 -11.27 -12.21
CA THR A 28 -7.42 -10.94 -13.53
C THR A 28 -5.95 -11.33 -13.61
N ARG A 29 -5.14 -11.05 -12.58
CA ARG A 29 -3.73 -11.44 -12.58
C ARG A 29 -3.51 -12.96 -12.63
N ALA A 30 -4.36 -13.74 -11.97
CA ALA A 30 -4.24 -15.18 -11.97
C ALA A 30 -4.58 -15.78 -13.35
N LEU A 31 -5.62 -15.27 -14.01
CA LEU A 31 -5.97 -15.61 -15.39
C LEU A 31 -4.86 -15.19 -16.37
N GLU A 32 -4.38 -13.96 -16.27
CA GLU A 32 -3.30 -13.42 -17.11
C GLU A 32 -2.02 -14.27 -17.03
N VAL A 33 -1.64 -14.73 -15.84
CA VAL A 33 -0.49 -15.63 -15.67
C VAL A 33 -0.67 -16.93 -16.44
N PHE A 34 -1.87 -17.51 -16.41
CA PHE A 34 -2.16 -18.72 -17.17
C PHE A 34 -2.17 -18.46 -18.67
N ASP A 35 -2.83 -17.41 -19.13
CA ASP A 35 -2.92 -17.06 -20.55
C ASP A 35 -1.54 -16.79 -21.17
N LEU A 36 -0.63 -16.15 -20.42
CA LEU A 36 0.71 -15.82 -20.92
C LEU A 36 1.72 -16.98 -20.82
N SER A 37 1.60 -17.84 -19.80
CA SER A 37 2.63 -18.84 -19.50
C SER A 37 2.21 -20.30 -19.70
N GLY A 38 0.90 -20.55 -19.82
CA GLY A 38 0.29 -21.88 -19.77
C GLY A 38 0.36 -22.55 -18.39
N LYS A 39 0.96 -21.89 -17.39
CA LYS A 39 1.10 -22.40 -16.01
C LYS A 39 0.18 -21.65 -15.07
N THR A 40 -0.36 -22.35 -14.08
CA THR A 40 -1.27 -21.73 -13.12
C THR A 40 -0.51 -20.87 -12.10
N LEU A 41 -1.20 -19.90 -11.50
CA LEU A 41 -0.60 -19.06 -10.47
C LEU A 41 -0.18 -19.89 -9.24
N SER A 42 -0.96 -20.93 -8.91
CA SER A 42 -0.66 -21.79 -7.77
C SER A 42 0.57 -22.69 -7.99
N GLU A 43 0.85 -23.10 -9.22
CA GLU A 43 2.09 -23.79 -9.62
C GLU A 43 3.32 -22.89 -9.43
N LEU A 44 3.25 -21.63 -9.90
CA LEU A 44 4.38 -20.71 -9.85
C LEU A 44 4.69 -20.19 -8.44
N GLN A 45 3.68 -20.07 -7.58
CA GLN A 45 3.87 -19.55 -6.22
C GLN A 45 4.57 -20.51 -5.25
N GLY A 46 4.64 -21.82 -5.57
CA GLY A 46 5.30 -22.84 -4.73
C GLY A 46 6.82 -22.67 -4.60
N ASN A 47 7.45 -21.88 -5.47
CA ASN A 47 8.92 -21.77 -5.57
C ASN A 47 9.52 -20.57 -4.83
N LYS A 48 8.86 -20.04 -3.79
CA LYS A 48 9.42 -18.94 -2.98
C LYS A 48 10.56 -19.44 -2.08
N LYS A 49 11.77 -19.50 -2.62
CA LYS A 49 12.99 -19.41 -1.79
C LYS A 49 13.10 -17.98 -1.27
N SER A 50 13.21 -17.82 0.05
CA SER A 50 13.65 -16.55 0.65
C SER A 50 15.05 -16.25 0.11
N SER A 51 15.17 -15.23 -0.73
CA SER A 51 16.42 -14.87 -1.40
C SER A 51 17.37 -14.06 -0.53
N ILE A 52 16.93 -13.64 0.66
CA ILE A 52 17.77 -12.84 1.56
C ILE A 52 18.52 -13.78 2.51
N THR A 53 19.83 -13.88 2.30
CA THR A 53 20.76 -14.67 3.14
C THR A 53 21.41 -13.84 4.24
N TYR A 54 21.12 -12.56 4.33
CA TYR A 54 21.66 -11.67 5.35
C TYR A 54 20.81 -11.69 6.62
N PRO A 55 21.43 -11.55 7.81
CA PRO A 55 20.68 -11.34 9.04
C PRO A 55 19.92 -10.00 8.95
N ILE A 56 18.58 -10.06 9.01
CA ILE A 56 17.72 -8.88 8.97
C ILE A 56 17.32 -8.52 10.39
N LYS A 57 17.54 -7.26 10.77
CA LYS A 57 16.97 -6.67 11.98
C LYS A 57 15.79 -5.78 11.62
N LYS A 58 14.62 -6.08 12.17
CA LYS A 58 13.41 -5.31 11.90
C LYS A 58 13.13 -4.38 13.07
N ILE A 59 12.95 -3.10 12.77
CA ILE A 59 12.52 -2.08 13.72
C ILE A 59 11.27 -1.44 13.15
N ILE A 60 10.19 -1.43 13.92
CA ILE A 60 8.88 -0.97 13.51
C ILE A 60 8.45 0.17 14.43
N LEU A 61 8.28 1.36 13.87
CA LEU A 61 7.67 2.48 14.58
C LEU A 61 6.15 2.44 14.38
N MET A 62 5.41 2.15 15.44
CA MET A 62 3.95 2.04 15.44
C MET A 62 3.36 2.89 16.57
N PRO A 63 3.14 4.20 16.32
CA PRO A 63 2.55 5.10 17.30
C PRO A 63 1.11 4.74 17.67
N GLN A 64 0.63 5.31 18.77
CA GLN A 64 -0.77 5.21 19.13
C GLN A 64 -1.66 5.79 18.02
N ARG A 65 -2.82 5.16 17.82
CA ARG A 65 -3.71 5.48 16.69
C ARG A 65 -4.16 6.95 16.68
N ASN A 66 -4.45 7.50 17.86
CA ASN A 66 -4.92 8.89 17.98
C ASN A 66 -3.83 9.87 17.56
N ASP A 67 -2.60 9.69 18.07
CA ASP A 67 -1.45 10.51 17.71
C ASP A 67 -1.14 10.43 16.21
N LEU A 68 -1.24 9.22 15.64
CA LEU A 68 -1.03 8.99 14.21
C LEU A 68 -2.07 9.74 13.37
N HIS A 69 -3.35 9.69 13.75
CA HIS A 69 -4.42 10.39 13.03
C HIS A 69 -4.23 11.92 13.04
N GLN A 70 -3.81 12.49 14.18
CA GLN A 70 -3.52 13.91 14.29
C GLN A 70 -2.32 14.29 13.41
N ARG A 71 -1.23 13.52 13.48
CA ARG A 71 -0.04 13.75 12.63
C ARG A 71 -0.35 13.65 11.14
N ILE A 72 -1.19 12.70 10.73
CA ILE A 72 -1.62 12.57 9.32
C ILE A 72 -2.32 13.84 8.84
N GLU A 73 -3.24 14.35 9.65
CA GLU A 73 -4.01 15.56 9.33
C GLU A 73 -3.11 16.79 9.26
N SER A 74 -2.32 17.05 10.31
CA SER A 74 -1.36 18.18 10.31
C SER A 74 -0.37 18.10 9.15
N ARG A 75 0.13 16.90 8.82
CA ARG A 75 1.03 16.69 7.67
C ARG A 75 0.35 17.03 6.36
N PHE A 76 -0.90 16.58 6.15
CA PHE A 76 -1.60 16.83 4.90
C PHE A 76 -1.92 18.32 4.71
N LEU A 77 -2.36 19.00 5.75
CA LEU A 77 -2.57 20.45 5.70
C LEU A 77 -1.26 21.19 5.40
N SER A 78 -0.16 20.79 6.05
CA SER A 78 1.16 21.34 5.73
C SER A 78 1.59 21.08 4.28
N MET A 79 1.26 19.92 3.70
CA MET A 79 1.51 19.67 2.27
C MET A 79 0.73 20.64 1.38
N MET A 80 -0.54 20.93 1.71
CA MET A 80 -1.35 21.90 0.98
C MET A 80 -0.71 23.30 1.01
N ASP A 81 -0.25 23.74 2.18
CA ASP A 81 0.41 25.04 2.35
C ASP A 81 1.74 25.10 1.58
N ASN A 82 2.43 23.97 1.45
CA ASN A 82 3.68 23.83 0.70
C ASN A 82 3.49 23.59 -0.82
N GLY A 83 2.30 23.88 -1.36
CA GLY A 83 2.07 23.87 -2.81
C GLY A 83 1.75 22.50 -3.40
N PHE A 84 1.27 21.54 -2.61
CA PHE A 84 0.85 20.23 -3.11
C PHE A 84 -0.15 20.32 -4.26
N LEU A 85 -1.18 21.18 -4.16
CA LEU A 85 -2.18 21.30 -5.23
C LEU A 85 -1.56 21.80 -6.54
N ALA A 86 -0.66 22.79 -6.46
CA ALA A 86 0.06 23.31 -7.63
C ALA A 86 0.96 22.24 -8.26
N GLU A 87 1.56 21.35 -7.47
CA GLU A 87 2.28 20.19 -8.01
C GLU A 87 1.36 19.28 -8.83
N VAL A 88 0.19 18.93 -8.31
CA VAL A 88 -0.76 18.06 -9.01
C VAL A 88 -1.29 18.73 -10.28
N GLU A 89 -1.55 20.04 -10.25
CA GLU A 89 -1.91 20.82 -11.44
C GLU A 89 -0.85 20.71 -12.55
N ARG A 90 0.44 20.85 -12.21
CA ARG A 90 1.52 20.65 -13.19
C ARG A 90 1.56 19.23 -13.75
N LEU A 91 1.35 18.22 -12.91
CA LEU A 91 1.30 16.81 -13.36
C LEU A 91 0.14 16.57 -14.31
N LYS A 92 -1.02 17.19 -14.07
CA LYS A 92 -2.20 17.08 -14.91
C LYS A 92 -2.01 17.65 -16.32
N GLN A 93 -1.07 18.60 -16.49
CA GLN A 93 -0.71 19.13 -17.80
C GLN A 93 0.09 18.14 -18.65
N ASN A 94 0.62 17.05 -18.07
CA ASN A 94 1.37 16.05 -18.82
C ASN A 94 0.40 15.08 -19.54
N PRO A 95 0.38 15.05 -20.89
CA PRO A 95 -0.56 14.20 -21.65
C PRO A 95 -0.29 12.70 -21.48
N ASN A 96 0.88 12.31 -20.96
CA ASN A 96 1.22 10.92 -20.68
C ASN A 96 0.71 10.45 -19.31
N LEU A 97 0.10 11.33 -18.52
CA LEU A 97 -0.46 11.00 -17.21
C LEU A 97 -1.99 10.97 -17.26
N ASN A 98 -2.55 9.92 -16.68
CA ASN A 98 -3.99 9.78 -16.48
C ASN A 98 -4.27 9.15 -15.11
N GLU A 99 -5.53 9.22 -14.68
CA GLU A 99 -5.97 8.78 -13.35
C GLU A 99 -5.86 7.27 -13.08
N ASP A 100 -5.69 6.46 -14.14
CA ASP A 100 -5.56 5.01 -14.02
C ASP A 100 -4.13 4.56 -13.72
N LEU A 101 -3.15 5.45 -13.87
CA LEU A 101 -1.77 5.15 -13.57
C LEU A 101 -1.54 4.96 -12.06
N PRO A 102 -0.69 4.00 -11.64
CA PRO A 102 -0.36 3.79 -10.24
C PRO A 102 0.12 5.06 -9.51
N SER A 103 0.88 5.91 -10.21
CA SER A 103 1.36 7.19 -9.68
C SER A 103 0.21 8.13 -9.32
N MET A 104 -0.82 8.24 -10.16
CA MET A 104 -1.96 9.12 -9.93
C MET A 104 -2.99 8.51 -8.98
N ARG A 105 -2.97 7.19 -8.79
CA ARG A 105 -3.76 6.48 -7.78
C ARG A 105 -3.18 6.58 -6.36
N CYS A 106 -2.01 7.20 -6.19
CA CYS A 106 -1.45 7.48 -4.87
C CYS A 106 -2.41 8.32 -4.01
N VAL A 107 -2.38 8.06 -2.70
CA VAL A 107 -3.16 8.84 -1.71
C VAL A 107 -2.77 10.32 -1.77
N GLY A 108 -3.76 11.20 -1.73
CA GLY A 108 -3.61 12.63 -1.97
C GLY A 108 -3.75 12.96 -3.45
N TYR A 109 -2.88 12.39 -4.30
CA TYR A 109 -2.88 12.67 -5.75
C TYR A 109 -4.21 12.33 -6.40
N ARG A 110 -4.78 11.15 -6.09
CA ARG A 110 -6.08 10.75 -6.63
C ARG A 110 -7.17 11.77 -6.28
N GLN A 111 -7.25 12.17 -5.02
CA GLN A 111 -8.28 13.12 -4.56
C GLN A 111 -8.08 14.51 -5.15
N ALA A 112 -6.84 14.99 -5.22
CA ALA A 112 -6.51 16.24 -5.88
C ALA A 112 -6.86 16.21 -7.38
N TRP A 113 -6.62 15.09 -8.06
CA TRP A 113 -6.97 14.93 -9.47
C TRP A 113 -8.49 15.00 -9.71
N GLN A 114 -9.28 14.38 -8.84
CA GLN A 114 -10.75 14.45 -8.86
C GLN A 114 -11.26 15.87 -8.62
N TYR A 115 -10.64 16.60 -7.69
CA TYR A 115 -10.94 18.02 -7.48
C TYR A 115 -10.63 18.85 -8.73
N LEU A 116 -9.47 18.63 -9.37
CA LEU A 116 -9.10 19.31 -10.61
C LEU A 116 -9.96 18.92 -11.82
N ASN A 117 -10.66 17.78 -11.76
CA ASN A 117 -11.71 17.40 -12.71
C ASN A 117 -13.07 18.04 -12.42
N GLY A 118 -13.23 18.71 -11.27
CA GLY A 118 -14.52 19.23 -10.82
C GLY A 118 -15.48 18.19 -10.25
N GLU A 119 -15.01 16.97 -9.94
CA GLU A 119 -15.84 15.88 -9.40
C GLU A 119 -16.19 16.07 -7.92
N ILE A 120 -15.31 16.74 -7.17
CA ILE A 120 -15.47 17.03 -5.74
C ILE A 120 -14.97 18.44 -5.44
N ASP A 121 -15.50 19.07 -4.40
CA ASP A 121 -15.00 20.37 -3.93
C ASP A 121 -13.70 20.24 -3.09
N LYS A 122 -13.07 21.38 -2.80
CA LYS A 122 -11.81 21.43 -2.06
C LYS A 122 -11.93 20.88 -0.63
N PRO A 123 -12.97 21.23 0.18
CA PRO A 123 -13.17 20.61 1.49
C PRO A 123 -13.26 19.08 1.44
N ASN A 124 -14.06 18.53 0.51
CA ASN A 124 -14.19 17.08 0.33
C ASN A 124 -12.88 16.43 -0.12
N MET A 125 -12.11 17.10 -0.98
CA MET A 125 -10.79 16.61 -1.41
C MET A 125 -9.82 16.48 -0.23
N VAL A 126 -9.78 17.48 0.66
CA VAL A 126 -8.95 17.46 1.87
C VAL A 126 -9.38 16.33 2.80
N GLU A 127 -10.68 16.24 3.11
CA GLU A 127 -11.23 15.21 4.00
C GLU A 127 -10.95 13.80 3.46
N LYS A 128 -11.27 13.55 2.19
CA LYS A 128 -11.04 12.25 1.55
C LYS A 128 -9.56 11.88 1.51
N SER A 129 -8.66 12.84 1.31
CA SER A 129 -7.21 12.59 1.32
C SER A 129 -6.70 12.14 2.69
N ILE A 130 -7.20 12.79 3.75
CA ILE A 130 -6.87 12.44 5.13
C ILE A 130 -7.42 11.04 5.46
N ILE A 131 -8.68 10.76 5.11
CA ILE A 131 -9.29 9.44 5.31
C ILE A 131 -8.51 8.35 4.57
N ALA A 132 -8.20 8.57 3.29
CA ALA A 132 -7.41 7.62 2.49
C ALA A 132 -6.02 7.38 3.11
N THR A 133 -5.37 8.42 3.65
CA THR A 133 -4.09 8.27 4.35
C THR A 133 -4.23 7.45 5.63
N ARG A 134 -5.30 7.68 6.42
CA ARG A 134 -5.59 6.88 7.62
C ARG A 134 -5.84 5.40 7.27
N GLN A 135 -6.54 5.13 6.18
CA GLN A 135 -6.77 3.77 5.69
C GLN A 135 -5.46 3.10 5.24
N LEU A 136 -4.62 3.80 4.47
CA LEU A 136 -3.29 3.33 4.09
C LEU A 136 -2.45 2.97 5.32
N CYS A 137 -2.37 3.87 6.30
CA CYS A 137 -1.62 3.62 7.53
C CYS A 137 -2.21 2.46 8.35
N LYS A 138 -3.54 2.30 8.40
CA LYS A 138 -4.18 1.13 9.01
C LYS A 138 -3.73 -0.16 8.34
N HIS A 139 -3.74 -0.22 7.00
CA HIS A 139 -3.29 -1.39 6.25
C HIS A 139 -1.81 -1.68 6.50
N GLN A 140 -0.95 -0.65 6.52
CA GLN A 140 0.46 -0.79 6.89
C GLN A 140 0.61 -1.34 8.31
N SER A 141 -0.11 -0.80 9.30
CA SER A 141 -0.08 -1.32 10.67
C SER A 141 -0.56 -2.76 10.77
N THR A 142 -1.62 -3.15 10.05
CA THR A 142 -2.09 -4.55 10.01
C THR A 142 -1.01 -5.48 9.44
N TRP A 143 -0.29 -5.04 8.40
CA TRP A 143 0.80 -5.83 7.84
C TRP A 143 1.97 -5.95 8.82
N LEU A 144 2.42 -4.83 9.39
CA LEU A 144 3.54 -4.75 10.33
C LEU A 144 3.28 -5.52 11.63
N LYS A 145 2.03 -5.63 12.10
CA LYS A 145 1.69 -6.44 13.29
C LYS A 145 1.97 -7.93 13.14
N ASN A 146 2.04 -8.44 11.90
CA ASN A 146 2.31 -9.84 11.62
C ASN A 146 3.81 -10.12 11.42
N GLU A 147 4.66 -9.10 11.46
CA GLU A 147 6.10 -9.27 11.37
C GLU A 147 6.66 -9.89 12.65
N LYS A 148 7.29 -11.06 12.51
CA LYS A 148 8.00 -11.75 13.60
C LYS A 148 9.38 -11.14 13.82
N ASP A 149 10.00 -11.34 14.98
CA ASP A 149 11.41 -10.96 15.22
C ASP A 149 11.71 -9.48 14.93
N ALA A 150 10.79 -8.59 15.33
CA ALA A 150 10.91 -7.15 15.17
C ALA A 150 10.89 -6.43 16.52
N LEU A 151 11.74 -5.41 16.67
CA LEU A 151 11.60 -4.41 17.72
C LEU A 151 10.44 -3.47 17.37
N ILE A 152 9.40 -3.43 18.20
CA ILE A 152 8.26 -2.53 18.01
C ILE A 152 8.40 -1.35 18.97
N LEU A 153 8.43 -0.14 18.42
CA LEU A 153 8.50 1.11 19.16
C LEU A 153 7.20 1.89 19.01
N SER A 154 6.63 2.36 20.12
CA SER A 154 5.43 3.23 20.12
C SER A 154 5.76 4.71 19.91
N SER A 155 7.04 5.08 20.02
CA SER A 155 7.54 6.43 19.82
C SER A 155 8.99 6.38 19.33
N THR A 156 9.56 7.51 18.92
CA THR A 156 10.93 7.56 18.40
C THR A 156 11.96 7.38 19.53
N ASN A 157 12.19 6.13 19.96
CA ASN A 157 13.19 5.78 20.95
C ASN A 157 14.49 5.34 20.28
N VAL A 158 15.35 6.32 19.96
CA VAL A 158 16.61 6.09 19.24
C VAL A 158 17.58 5.22 20.05
N LEU A 159 17.63 5.40 21.38
CA LEU A 159 18.53 4.64 22.24
C LEU A 159 18.18 3.14 22.25
N GLU A 160 16.90 2.83 22.31
CA GLU A 160 16.42 1.45 22.24
C GLU A 160 16.69 0.81 20.89
N ALA A 161 16.47 1.55 19.79
CA ALA A 161 16.84 1.10 18.45
C ALA A 161 18.35 0.80 18.34
N ILE A 162 19.21 1.69 18.86
CA ILE A 162 20.67 1.48 18.87
C ILE A 162 21.03 0.24 19.69
N LYS A 163 20.46 0.09 20.90
CA LYS A 163 20.69 -1.10 21.74
C LYS A 163 20.28 -2.39 21.04
N PHE A 164 19.15 -2.40 20.34
CA PHE A 164 18.71 -3.55 19.55
C PHE A 164 19.66 -3.86 18.39
N ILE A 165 20.19 -2.83 17.71
CA ILE A 165 21.17 -3.00 16.65
C ILE A 165 22.52 -3.50 17.21
N GLN A 166 22.99 -2.98 18.34
CA GLN A 166 24.27 -3.36 18.94
C GLN A 166 24.24 -4.69 19.70
N GLY A 167 23.11 -5.03 20.33
CA GLY A 167 22.95 -6.23 21.14
C GLY A 167 23.09 -7.56 20.40
N SER A 168 23.13 -7.54 19.05
CA SER A 168 23.43 -8.73 18.24
C SER A 168 24.78 -8.65 17.52
N LEU A 169 25.63 -7.67 17.85
CA LEU A 169 27.02 -7.62 17.39
C LEU A 169 27.99 -8.41 18.31
N LYS A 170 27.46 -9.15 19.30
CA LYS A 170 28.25 -10.12 20.07
C LYS A 170 28.22 -11.47 19.36
N THR A 171 29.13 -11.66 18.42
CA THR A 171 29.61 -12.96 17.92
C THR A 171 31.13 -12.88 17.84
#